data_AF-A0A7S1S3K5-F1
#
_entry.id   AF-A0A7S1S3K5-F1
#
_cell.length_a   1.000
_cell.length_b   1.000
_cell.length_c   1.000
_cell.angle_alpha   90.00
_cell.angle_beta   90.00
_cell.angle_gamma   90.00
#
_symmetry.space_group_name_H-M   'P 1'
#
loop_
_entity.id
_entity.type
_entity.pdbx_description
1 polymer ?
#
loop_
_entity_poly.entity_id
_entity_poly.type
_entity_poly.pdbx_seq_one_letter_code
_entity_poly.pdbx_strand_id
1 'polypeptide(L)'
;ADEEMVEQLHRLFCKVAPAQRPPSSDSFGPLNTERGGGDAGEKELHIIQGTIQRCGREGALAKLPPPACVAKALQDFDQGALLEGAPSGMQLCELLRLVHDNACPTPVQQQKLEEARANNPDQPLGNIERYMWEVSRVSAYNERLECWSYLSTWEEDLRPVRSNIEQFETILGCFRSPALPQLLGVVLSIGNYLNGGTKDGRADGFQLGLLKAGGIETVRDNQSTGNLRRFVISMWLDKCRKGAASLLVDLRPALKNVKRTLETCNGGSLRLQK
;
A
#
# COMPACT_ATOMS: atom_id res chain seq x y z
N ALA A 1 -5.33 -34.94 30.87
CA ALA A 1 -5.46 -34.29 29.56
C ALA A 1 -6.92 -33.92 29.43
N ASP A 2 -7.23 -32.65 29.21
CA ASP A 2 -8.60 -32.11 29.25
C ASP A 2 -9.52 -32.85 28.27
N GLU A 3 -10.49 -33.59 28.81
CA GLU A 3 -11.53 -34.26 28.02
C GLU A 3 -12.28 -33.25 27.13
N GLU A 4 -12.42 -32.01 27.61
CA GLU A 4 -13.06 -30.91 26.89
C GLU A 4 -12.30 -30.52 25.60
N MET A 5 -10.97 -30.57 25.61
CA MET A 5 -10.15 -30.26 24.43
C MET A 5 -10.26 -31.38 23.37
N VAL A 6 -10.33 -32.63 23.83
CA VAL A 6 -10.49 -33.80 22.96
C VAL A 6 -11.87 -33.79 22.31
N GLU A 7 -12.90 -33.38 23.05
CA GLU A 7 -14.27 -33.29 22.55
C GLU A 7 -14.44 -32.16 21.52
N GLN A 8 -13.80 -31.00 21.74
CA GLN A 8 -13.76 -29.92 20.75
C GLN A 8 -13.05 -30.34 19.45
N LEU A 9 -11.93 -31.06 19.55
CA LEU A 9 -11.21 -31.59 18.40
C LEU A 9 -12.07 -32.60 17.61
N HIS A 10 -12.77 -33.51 18.29
CA HIS A 10 -13.66 -34.45 17.62
C HIS A 10 -14.81 -33.75 16.88
N ARG A 11 -15.38 -32.70 17.46
CA ARG A 11 -16.48 -31.93 16.86
C ARG A 11 -16.07 -31.17 15.61
N LEU A 12 -14.84 -30.64 15.60
CA LEU A 12 -14.32 -29.82 14.51
C LEU A 12 -13.78 -30.66 13.35
N PHE A 13 -13.29 -31.87 13.61
CA PHE A 13 -12.49 -32.62 12.63
C PHE A 13 -13.00 -34.03 12.28
N CYS A 14 -14.03 -34.58 12.94
CA CYS A 14 -14.62 -35.87 12.53
C CYS A 14 -15.87 -35.68 11.66
N LYS A 15 -15.79 -36.13 10.40
CA LYS A 15 -16.87 -36.10 9.39
C LYS A 15 -17.93 -37.20 9.52
N VAL A 16 -18.18 -37.77 10.71
CA VAL A 16 -19.13 -38.90 10.84
C VAL A 16 -20.17 -38.61 11.91
N ALA A 17 -21.45 -38.65 11.52
CA ALA A 17 -22.58 -38.54 12.43
C ALA A 17 -22.59 -39.72 13.43
N PRO A 18 -23.03 -39.52 14.69
CA PRO A 18 -22.88 -40.52 15.73
C PRO A 18 -23.87 -41.67 15.53
N ALA A 19 -23.38 -42.83 15.10
CA ALA A 19 -24.08 -44.09 15.24
C ALA A 19 -23.96 -44.60 16.69
N GLN A 20 -25.08 -45.09 17.20
CA GLN A 20 -25.30 -45.58 18.56
C GLN A 20 -24.29 -46.68 18.95
N ARG A 21 -23.80 -46.64 20.20
CA ARG A 21 -22.96 -47.69 20.80
C ARG A 21 -23.67 -49.05 20.82
N PRO A 22 -22.92 -50.14 20.59
CA PRO A 22 -23.15 -51.39 21.31
C PRO A 22 -21.85 -51.95 21.95
N PRO A 23 -21.94 -53.03 22.76
CA PRO A 23 -21.08 -53.26 23.91
C PRO A 23 -19.79 -54.06 23.61
N SER A 24 -19.04 -54.26 24.69
CA SER A 24 -17.68 -54.81 24.84
C SER A 24 -17.41 -56.23 24.32
N SER A 25 -16.11 -56.42 24.06
CA SER A 25 -15.24 -57.62 24.12
C SER A 25 -15.25 -58.65 22.98
N ASP A 26 -14.01 -58.85 22.50
CA ASP A 26 -13.35 -60.06 22.02
C ASP A 26 -13.52 -60.59 20.59
N SER A 27 -12.37 -61.06 20.09
CA SER A 27 -12.06 -61.92 18.94
C SER A 27 -11.75 -61.27 17.58
N PHE A 28 -10.47 -61.39 17.22
CA PHE A 28 -9.92 -61.21 15.89
C PHE A 28 -10.38 -62.31 14.93
N GLY A 29 -10.78 -61.93 13.70
CA GLY A 29 -10.93 -62.82 12.54
C GLY A 29 -10.82 -62.00 11.24
N PRO A 30 -10.25 -62.55 10.14
CA PRO A 30 -9.87 -61.75 8.97
C PRO A 30 -11.03 -61.54 7.98
N LEU A 31 -10.84 -60.48 7.18
CA LEU A 31 -11.72 -59.89 6.17
C LEU A 31 -12.40 -60.90 5.22
N ASN A 32 -13.67 -60.62 4.91
CA ASN A 32 -14.13 -60.69 3.52
C ASN A 32 -15.38 -59.84 3.22
N THR A 33 -15.34 -59.27 2.02
CA THR A 33 -16.45 -58.92 1.11
C THR A 33 -17.42 -57.74 1.38
N GLU A 34 -17.40 -56.84 0.39
CA GLU A 34 -18.55 -56.26 -0.33
C GLU A 34 -19.06 -54.84 -0.02
N ARG A 35 -18.80 -53.99 -1.03
CA ARG A 35 -19.64 -52.94 -1.64
C ARG A 35 -20.77 -52.33 -0.80
N GLY A 36 -20.65 -51.02 -0.56
CA GLY A 36 -21.80 -50.12 -0.38
C GLY A 36 -21.72 -48.99 -1.40
N GLY A 37 -22.67 -48.97 -2.35
CA GLY A 37 -22.78 -47.96 -3.39
C GLY A 37 -23.07 -46.57 -2.81
N GLY A 38 -22.27 -45.59 -3.23
CA GLY A 38 -22.49 -44.18 -2.95
C GLY A 38 -23.60 -43.63 -3.85
N ASP A 39 -24.57 -43.00 -3.20
CA ASP A 39 -25.62 -42.13 -3.73
C ASP A 39 -25.13 -41.30 -4.93
N ALA A 40 -25.73 -41.53 -6.10
CA ALA A 40 -25.37 -40.87 -7.34
C ALA A 40 -26.03 -39.48 -7.40
N GLY A 41 -25.48 -38.53 -6.64
CA GLY A 41 -25.76 -37.11 -6.88
C GLY A 41 -25.50 -36.77 -8.34
N GLU A 42 -26.36 -35.94 -8.94
CA GLU A 42 -26.21 -35.48 -10.33
C GLU A 42 -24.76 -35.03 -10.57
N LYS A 43 -24.11 -35.61 -11.58
CA LYS A 43 -22.73 -35.25 -11.90
C LYS A 43 -22.71 -33.78 -12.31
N GLU A 44 -22.00 -32.93 -11.59
CA GLU A 44 -21.79 -31.55 -12.00
C GLU A 44 -20.73 -31.47 -13.13
N LEU A 45 -20.87 -30.46 -14.00
CA LEU A 45 -19.87 -30.13 -15.01
C LEU A 45 -18.72 -29.33 -14.39
N HIS A 46 -17.50 -29.77 -14.67
CA HIS A 46 -16.28 -29.14 -14.19
C HIS A 46 -15.26 -29.00 -15.33
N ILE A 47 -14.80 -27.77 -15.59
CA ILE A 47 -13.75 -27.49 -16.58
C ILE A 47 -12.42 -27.14 -15.91
N ILE A 48 -12.43 -26.68 -14.66
CA ILE A 48 -11.20 -26.49 -13.89
C ILE A 48 -10.81 -27.83 -13.27
N GLN A 49 -9.61 -28.29 -13.62
CA GLN A 49 -9.04 -29.55 -13.14
C GLN A 49 -7.98 -29.26 -12.06
N GLY A 50 -7.80 -30.21 -11.14
CA GLY A 50 -6.82 -30.12 -10.06
C GLY A 50 -7.45 -29.71 -8.71
N THR A 51 -7.35 -30.60 -7.74
CA THR A 51 -7.99 -30.48 -6.42
C THR A 51 -7.57 -29.21 -5.69
N ILE A 52 -6.28 -28.88 -5.69
CA ILE A 52 -5.75 -27.70 -4.96
C ILE A 52 -6.29 -26.40 -5.54
N GLN A 53 -6.29 -26.26 -6.87
CA GLN A 53 -6.76 -25.05 -7.54
C GLN A 53 -8.27 -24.85 -7.32
N ARG A 54 -9.06 -25.93 -7.37
CA ARG A 54 -10.49 -25.87 -7.06
C ARG A 54 -10.73 -25.48 -5.61
N CYS A 55 -10.08 -26.13 -4.65
CA CYS A 55 -10.26 -25.81 -3.22
C CYS A 55 -9.94 -24.35 -2.90
N GLY A 56 -8.85 -23.80 -3.45
CA GLY A 56 -8.49 -22.39 -3.25
C GLY A 56 -9.54 -21.44 -3.81
N ARG A 57 -10.04 -21.72 -5.02
CA ARG A 57 -11.05 -20.90 -5.70
C ARG A 57 -12.41 -21.00 -5.03
N GLU A 58 -12.85 -22.19 -4.61
CA GLU A 58 -14.07 -22.38 -3.80
C GLU A 58 -14.03 -21.57 -2.50
N GLY A 59 -12.90 -21.59 -1.80
CA GLY A 59 -12.72 -20.80 -0.57
C GLY A 59 -12.80 -19.28 -0.79
N ALA A 60 -12.39 -18.79 -1.96
CA ALA A 60 -12.55 -17.40 -2.33
C ALA A 60 -14.00 -17.06 -2.72
N LEU A 61 -14.65 -17.91 -3.53
CA LEU A 61 -16.04 -17.74 -3.96
C LEU A 61 -17.04 -17.81 -2.80
N ALA A 62 -16.71 -18.53 -1.73
CA ALA A 62 -17.52 -18.55 -0.50
C ALA A 62 -17.62 -17.18 0.20
N LYS A 63 -16.74 -16.23 -0.15
CA LYS A 63 -16.77 -14.84 0.35
C LYS A 63 -17.51 -13.88 -0.60
N LEU A 64 -17.97 -14.36 -1.75
CA LEU A 64 -18.64 -13.54 -2.74
C LEU A 64 -20.17 -13.64 -2.59
N PRO A 65 -20.91 -12.56 -2.92
CA PRO A 65 -22.35 -12.62 -3.11
C PRO A 65 -22.71 -13.63 -4.21
N PRO A 66 -23.96 -14.15 -4.24
CA PRO A 66 -24.38 -15.11 -5.26
C PRO A 66 -24.05 -14.67 -6.70
N PRO A 67 -23.71 -15.61 -7.62
CA PRO A 67 -23.27 -15.30 -8.98
C PRO A 67 -24.17 -14.33 -9.74
N ALA A 68 -25.50 -14.54 -9.68
CA ALA A 68 -26.48 -13.71 -10.35
C ALA A 68 -26.51 -12.27 -9.77
N CYS A 69 -26.35 -12.14 -8.45
CA CYS A 69 -26.27 -10.83 -7.79
C CYS A 69 -24.99 -10.10 -8.22
N VAL A 70 -23.85 -10.78 -8.26
CA VAL A 70 -22.59 -10.21 -8.75
C VAL A 70 -22.73 -9.76 -10.20
N ALA A 71 -23.24 -10.63 -11.08
CA ALA A 71 -23.42 -10.31 -12.49
C ALA A 71 -24.33 -9.07 -12.69
N LYS A 72 -25.45 -9.00 -11.95
CA LYS A 72 -26.36 -7.86 -12.02
C LYS A 72 -25.72 -6.57 -11.49
N ALA A 73 -25.03 -6.65 -10.35
CA ALA A 73 -24.35 -5.49 -9.78
C ALA A 73 -23.21 -4.97 -10.67
N LEU A 74 -22.46 -5.86 -11.34
CA LEU A 74 -21.46 -5.48 -12.34
C LEU A 74 -22.08 -4.83 -13.58
N GLN A 75 -23.23 -5.33 -14.04
CA GLN A 75 -23.94 -4.76 -15.18
C GLN A 75 -24.44 -3.34 -14.88
N ASP A 76 -24.89 -3.08 -13.65
CA ASP A 76 -25.50 -1.83 -13.23
C ASP A 76 -24.53 -0.87 -12.49
N PHE A 77 -23.28 -1.28 -12.22
CA PHE A 77 -22.34 -0.59 -11.35
C PHE A 77 -22.90 -0.29 -9.94
N ASP A 78 -23.69 -1.23 -9.41
CA ASP A 78 -24.35 -1.07 -8.11
C ASP A 78 -23.45 -1.54 -6.95
N GLN A 79 -22.78 -0.58 -6.31
CA GLN A 79 -21.93 -0.84 -5.15
C GLN A 79 -22.71 -1.40 -3.96
N GLY A 80 -23.94 -0.91 -3.72
CA GLY A 80 -24.73 -1.33 -2.58
C GLY A 80 -25.12 -2.80 -2.69
N ALA A 81 -25.66 -3.19 -3.86
CA ALA A 81 -26.05 -4.56 -4.14
C ALA A 81 -24.86 -5.52 -4.11
N LEU A 82 -23.68 -5.09 -4.59
CA LEU A 82 -22.48 -5.93 -4.55
C LEU A 82 -21.97 -6.14 -3.12
N LEU A 83 -22.02 -5.12 -2.27
CA LEU A 83 -21.53 -5.19 -0.89
C LEU A 83 -22.52 -5.86 0.08
N GLU A 84 -23.83 -5.84 -0.20
CA GLU A 84 -24.85 -6.43 0.66
C GLU A 84 -24.63 -7.93 0.90
N GLY A 85 -24.14 -8.66 -0.11
CA GLY A 85 -23.82 -10.09 0.00
C GLY A 85 -22.37 -10.39 0.42
N ALA A 86 -21.57 -9.38 0.74
CA ALA A 86 -20.16 -9.52 1.09
C ALA A 86 -19.94 -9.55 2.63
N PRO A 87 -18.81 -10.10 3.11
CA PRO A 87 -18.46 -10.04 4.52
C PRO A 87 -18.42 -8.60 5.05
N SER A 88 -18.93 -8.41 6.28
CA SER A 88 -18.95 -7.10 6.92
C SER A 88 -17.57 -6.45 6.96
N GLY A 89 -17.48 -5.20 6.49
CA GLY A 89 -16.23 -4.43 6.47
C GLY A 89 -15.30 -4.74 5.28
N MET A 90 -15.70 -5.62 4.36
CA MET A 90 -14.97 -5.80 3.10
C MET A 90 -15.05 -4.53 2.24
N GLN A 91 -13.89 -4.06 1.78
CA GLN A 91 -13.82 -2.91 0.90
C GLN A 91 -14.19 -3.30 -0.54
N LEU A 92 -14.82 -2.38 -1.26
CA LEU A 92 -15.24 -2.60 -2.65
C LEU A 92 -14.07 -3.06 -3.54
N CYS A 93 -12.90 -2.41 -3.43
CA CYS A 93 -11.72 -2.77 -4.23
C CYS A 93 -11.25 -4.21 -3.97
N GLU A 94 -11.34 -4.70 -2.73
CA GLU A 94 -11.00 -6.07 -2.37
C GLU A 94 -12.01 -7.05 -2.98
N LEU A 95 -13.30 -6.72 -2.92
CA LEU A 95 -14.36 -7.55 -3.48
C LEU A 95 -14.27 -7.65 -5.00
N LEU A 96 -14.05 -6.52 -5.69
CA LEU A 96 -13.84 -6.49 -7.14
C LEU A 96 -12.63 -7.33 -7.56
N ARG A 97 -11.54 -7.26 -6.78
CA ARG A 97 -10.35 -8.10 -7.01
C ARG A 97 -10.65 -9.59 -6.80
N LEU A 98 -11.41 -9.97 -5.78
CA LEU A 98 -11.82 -11.37 -5.58
C LEU A 98 -12.68 -11.88 -6.74
N VAL A 99 -13.61 -11.07 -7.24
CA VAL A 99 -14.44 -11.39 -8.43
C VAL A 99 -13.56 -11.55 -9.67
N HIS A 100 -12.64 -10.61 -9.91
CA HIS A 100 -11.71 -10.68 -11.04
C HIS A 100 -10.85 -11.96 -10.96
N ASP A 101 -10.19 -12.21 -9.84
CA ASP A 101 -9.22 -13.31 -9.70
C ASP A 101 -9.89 -14.70 -9.65
N ASN A 102 -11.13 -14.79 -9.16
CA ASN A 102 -11.77 -16.08 -8.84
C ASN A 102 -13.12 -16.33 -9.53
N ALA A 103 -13.76 -15.34 -10.14
CA ALA A 103 -15.02 -15.55 -10.86
C ALA A 103 -14.85 -15.37 -12.37
N CYS A 104 -13.90 -14.56 -12.84
CA CYS A 104 -13.71 -14.35 -14.28
C CYS A 104 -13.06 -15.57 -14.96
N PRO A 105 -13.58 -16.03 -16.10
CA PRO A 105 -12.89 -16.99 -16.95
C PRO A 105 -11.85 -16.30 -17.84
N THR A 106 -10.73 -16.99 -18.09
CA THR A 106 -9.85 -16.63 -19.22
C THR A 106 -10.54 -16.96 -20.55
N PRO A 107 -10.10 -16.39 -21.70
CA PRO A 107 -10.71 -16.71 -22.99
C PRO A 107 -10.76 -18.21 -23.30
N VAL A 108 -9.70 -18.95 -22.95
CA VAL A 108 -9.63 -20.41 -23.10
C VAL A 108 -10.61 -21.13 -22.17
N GLN A 109 -10.77 -20.65 -20.93
CA GLN A 109 -11.74 -21.22 -19.99
C GLN A 109 -13.17 -20.94 -20.46
N GLN A 110 -13.44 -19.74 -20.97
CA GLN A 110 -14.76 -19.38 -21.51
C GLN A 110 -15.13 -20.29 -22.68
N GLN A 111 -14.23 -20.49 -23.65
CA GLN A 111 -14.46 -21.40 -24.77
C GLN A 111 -14.78 -22.82 -24.29
N LYS A 112 -13.97 -23.36 -23.37
CA LYS A 112 -14.20 -24.70 -22.80
C LYS A 112 -15.54 -24.79 -22.06
N LEU A 113 -15.93 -23.72 -21.37
CA LEU A 113 -17.19 -23.66 -20.64
C LEU A 113 -18.39 -23.67 -21.60
N GLU A 114 -18.30 -22.90 -22.68
CA GLU A 114 -19.31 -22.85 -23.76
C GLU A 114 -19.42 -24.21 -24.47
N GLU A 115 -18.30 -24.86 -24.80
CA GLU A 115 -18.27 -26.21 -25.39
C GLU A 115 -18.86 -27.26 -24.43
N ALA A 116 -18.49 -27.24 -23.15
CA ALA A 116 -19.00 -28.18 -22.15
C ALA A 116 -20.51 -28.02 -21.95
N ARG A 117 -21.01 -26.78 -21.94
CA ARG A 117 -22.45 -26.46 -21.82
C ARG A 117 -23.22 -26.88 -23.06
N ALA A 118 -22.69 -26.64 -24.26
CA ALA A 118 -23.31 -27.04 -25.52
C ALA A 118 -23.45 -28.57 -25.62
N ASN A 119 -22.43 -29.32 -25.15
CA ASN A 119 -22.46 -30.78 -25.15
C ASN A 119 -23.34 -31.37 -24.03
N ASN A 120 -23.61 -30.62 -22.96
CA ASN A 120 -24.37 -31.10 -21.80
C ASN A 120 -25.35 -30.00 -21.30
N PRO A 121 -26.43 -29.71 -22.03
CA PRO A 121 -27.31 -28.58 -21.74
C PRO A 121 -28.00 -28.67 -20.38
N ASP A 122 -28.49 -29.85 -20.03
CA ASP A 122 -29.31 -30.08 -18.82
C ASP A 122 -28.47 -30.37 -17.57
N GLN A 123 -27.16 -30.57 -17.72
CA GLN A 123 -26.29 -30.92 -16.60
C GLN A 123 -25.93 -29.66 -15.78
N PRO A 124 -26.03 -29.69 -14.44
CA PRO A 124 -25.68 -28.52 -13.63
C PRO A 124 -24.18 -28.21 -13.71
N LEU A 125 -23.82 -26.92 -13.75
CA LEU A 125 -22.44 -26.48 -13.57
C LEU A 125 -22.06 -26.53 -12.10
N GLY A 126 -20.83 -26.92 -11.81
CA GLY A 126 -20.24 -26.74 -10.48
C GLY A 126 -20.16 -25.27 -10.08
N ASN A 127 -19.97 -25.00 -8.78
CA ASN A 127 -20.02 -23.64 -8.23
C ASN A 127 -19.07 -22.66 -8.93
N ILE A 128 -17.80 -23.02 -9.11
CA ILE A 128 -16.82 -22.18 -9.82
C ILE A 128 -17.27 -21.91 -11.26
N GLU A 129 -17.66 -22.96 -11.97
CA GLU A 129 -18.09 -22.87 -13.36
C GLU A 129 -19.36 -22.03 -13.51
N ARG A 130 -20.27 -22.08 -12.52
CA ARG A 130 -21.47 -21.25 -12.45
C ARG A 130 -21.13 -19.77 -12.28
N TYR A 131 -20.18 -19.42 -11.40
CA TYR A 131 -19.68 -18.05 -11.28
C TYR A 131 -19.08 -17.54 -12.59
N MET A 132 -18.19 -18.33 -13.21
CA MET A 132 -17.62 -18.00 -14.50
C MET A 132 -18.68 -17.77 -15.57
N TRP A 133 -19.69 -18.65 -15.62
CA TRP A 133 -20.77 -18.56 -16.58
C TRP A 133 -21.52 -17.24 -16.42
N GLU A 134 -22.06 -16.95 -15.23
CA GLU A 134 -22.85 -15.75 -14.97
C GLU A 134 -22.05 -14.46 -15.23
N VAL A 135 -20.82 -14.36 -14.73
CA VAL A 135 -19.97 -13.17 -14.93
C VAL A 135 -19.64 -12.99 -16.41
N SER A 136 -19.35 -14.07 -17.16
CA SER A 136 -19.04 -13.99 -18.60
C SER A 136 -20.20 -13.53 -19.47
N ARG A 137 -21.44 -13.51 -18.94
CA ARG A 137 -22.62 -12.99 -19.64
C ARG A 137 -22.80 -11.49 -19.46
N VAL A 138 -22.08 -10.87 -18.53
CA VAL A 138 -22.04 -9.42 -18.40
C VAL A 138 -21.23 -8.85 -19.57
N SER A 139 -21.83 -7.90 -20.28
CA SER A 139 -21.18 -7.22 -21.40
C SER A 139 -19.88 -6.54 -20.95
N ALA A 140 -18.75 -6.85 -21.59
CA ALA A 140 -17.44 -6.27 -21.26
C ALA A 140 -17.10 -6.39 -19.74
N TYR A 141 -17.39 -7.54 -19.14
CA TYR A 141 -17.23 -7.76 -17.70
C TYR A 141 -15.81 -7.45 -17.20
N ASN A 142 -14.79 -7.76 -18.00
CA ASN A 142 -13.40 -7.55 -17.61
C ASN A 142 -13.07 -6.06 -17.58
N GLU A 143 -13.42 -5.33 -18.65
CA GLU A 143 -13.23 -3.88 -18.74
C GLU A 143 -14.02 -3.13 -17.67
N ARG A 144 -15.24 -3.60 -17.35
CA ARG A 144 -16.06 -3.05 -16.25
C ARG A 144 -15.39 -3.23 -14.90
N LEU A 145 -14.88 -4.43 -14.60
CA LEU A 145 -14.16 -4.71 -13.36
C LEU A 145 -12.89 -3.88 -13.23
N GLU A 146 -12.11 -3.74 -14.30
CA GLU A 146 -10.91 -2.90 -14.33
C GLU A 146 -11.27 -1.42 -14.08
N CYS A 147 -12.27 -0.91 -14.80
CA CYS A 147 -12.75 0.46 -14.64
C CYS A 147 -13.29 0.71 -13.24
N TRP A 148 -14.11 -0.20 -12.70
CA TRP A 148 -14.68 -0.04 -11.36
C TRP A 148 -13.62 -0.12 -10.28
N SER A 149 -12.65 -1.03 -10.42
CA SER A 149 -11.51 -1.13 -9.51
C SER A 149 -10.74 0.19 -9.47
N TYR A 150 -10.42 0.75 -10.65
CA TYR A 150 -9.76 2.05 -10.75
C TYR A 150 -10.58 3.18 -10.10
N LEU A 151 -11.88 3.26 -10.41
CA LEU A 151 -12.78 4.27 -9.84
C LEU A 151 -12.92 4.14 -8.31
N SER A 152 -12.67 2.96 -7.73
CA SER A 152 -12.71 2.74 -6.29
C SER A 152 -11.41 3.12 -5.56
N THR A 153 -10.27 3.26 -6.24
CA THR A 153 -8.96 3.51 -5.60
C THR A 153 -8.25 4.79 -6.05
N TRP A 154 -8.64 5.40 -7.18
CA TRP A 154 -7.89 6.51 -7.79
C TRP A 154 -7.63 7.70 -6.85
N GLU A 155 -8.56 8.02 -5.95
CA GLU A 155 -8.40 9.14 -5.03
C GLU A 155 -7.34 8.85 -3.96
N GLU A 156 -7.27 7.60 -3.48
CA GLU A 156 -6.24 7.15 -2.56
C GLU A 156 -4.86 7.14 -3.22
N ASP A 157 -4.80 6.72 -4.49
CA ASP A 157 -3.59 6.72 -5.31
C ASP A 157 -3.09 8.14 -5.62
N LEU A 158 -3.99 9.10 -5.85
CA LEU A 158 -3.65 10.50 -6.14
C LEU A 158 -3.30 11.32 -4.88
N ARG A 159 -3.85 10.97 -3.72
CA ARG A 159 -3.62 11.68 -2.46
C ARG A 159 -2.13 11.90 -2.13
N PRO A 160 -1.23 10.90 -2.18
CA PRO A 160 0.19 11.10 -1.90
C PRO A 160 0.86 12.02 -2.94
N VAL A 161 0.47 11.92 -4.22
CA VAL A 161 1.00 12.79 -5.28
C VAL A 161 0.62 14.24 -5.03
N ARG A 162 -0.65 14.51 -4.72
CA ARG A 162 -1.15 15.85 -4.37
C ARG A 162 -0.42 16.41 -3.15
N SER A 163 -0.31 15.63 -2.09
CA SER A 163 0.42 16.03 -0.86
C SER A 163 1.88 16.35 -1.13
N ASN A 164 2.56 15.57 -1.98
CA ASN A 164 3.95 15.84 -2.36
C ASN A 164 4.09 17.15 -3.14
N ILE A 165 3.16 17.44 -4.06
CA ILE A 165 3.16 18.71 -4.82
C ILE A 165 2.91 19.90 -3.89
N GLU A 166 1.91 19.81 -3.00
CA GLU A 166 1.61 20.87 -2.02
C GLU A 166 2.81 21.15 -1.08
N GLN A 167 3.48 20.09 -0.62
CA GLN A 167 4.70 20.21 0.17
C GLN A 167 5.83 20.87 -0.64
N PHE A 168 6.00 20.47 -1.90
CA PHE A 168 7.01 21.06 -2.78
C PHE A 168 6.77 22.55 -3.03
N GLU A 169 5.54 22.94 -3.33
CA GLU A 169 5.14 24.35 -3.48
C GLU A 169 5.38 25.15 -2.20
N THR A 170 5.07 24.57 -1.05
CA THR A 170 5.34 25.17 0.25
C THR A 170 6.85 25.43 0.44
N ILE A 171 7.71 24.46 0.07
CA ILE A 171 9.16 24.62 0.12
C ILE A 171 9.64 25.72 -0.83
N LEU A 172 9.12 25.76 -2.06
CA LEU A 172 9.46 26.84 -3.00
C LEU A 172 9.06 28.22 -2.44
N GLY A 173 7.92 28.31 -1.76
CA GLY A 173 7.48 29.51 -1.05
C GLY A 173 8.47 29.98 0.01
N CYS A 174 9.12 29.06 0.74
CA CYS A 174 10.12 29.39 1.75
C CYS A 174 11.29 30.21 1.16
N PHE A 175 11.73 29.87 -0.06
CA PHE A 175 12.84 30.54 -0.74
C PHE A 175 12.46 31.88 -1.40
N ARG A 176 11.17 32.24 -1.40
CA ARG A 176 10.70 33.58 -1.81
C ARG A 176 10.74 34.61 -0.67
N SER A 177 11.24 34.23 0.51
CA SER A 177 11.41 35.15 1.64
C SER A 177 12.26 36.37 1.24
N PRO A 178 11.79 37.61 1.47
CA PRO A 178 12.59 38.81 1.20
C PRO A 178 13.80 38.94 2.13
N ALA A 179 13.80 38.23 3.26
CA ALA A 179 14.92 38.22 4.20
C ALA A 179 16.07 37.31 3.74
N LEU A 180 15.82 36.35 2.83
CA LEU A 180 16.86 35.46 2.32
C LEU A 180 17.91 36.22 1.49
N PRO A 181 17.54 37.05 0.50
CA PRO A 181 18.50 37.91 -0.21
C PRO A 181 19.28 38.85 0.72
N GLN A 182 18.68 39.32 1.83
CA GLN A 182 19.39 40.17 2.79
C GLN A 182 20.55 39.42 3.46
N LEU A 183 20.33 38.18 3.93
CA LEU A 183 21.39 37.36 4.50
C LEU A 183 22.49 37.06 3.47
N LEU A 184 22.09 36.68 2.25
CA LEU A 184 23.05 36.42 1.16
C LEU A 184 23.84 37.69 0.80
N GLY A 185 23.21 38.86 0.83
CA GLY A 185 23.88 40.15 0.62
C GLY A 185 24.92 40.47 1.70
N VAL A 186 24.67 40.11 2.97
CA VAL A 186 25.67 40.23 4.04
C VAL A 186 26.86 39.30 3.77
N VAL A 187 26.61 38.05 3.39
CA VAL A 187 27.68 37.11 3.01
C VAL A 187 28.52 37.66 1.86
N LEU A 188 27.86 38.16 0.80
CA LEU A 188 28.52 38.72 -0.37
C LEU A 188 29.36 39.96 -0.01
N SER A 189 28.81 40.88 0.78
CA SER A 189 29.49 42.12 1.18
C SER A 189 30.74 41.84 2.00
N ILE A 190 30.66 40.90 2.95
CA ILE A 190 31.81 40.49 3.76
C ILE A 190 32.84 39.76 2.89
N GLY A 191 32.39 38.86 2.00
CA GLY A 191 33.28 38.16 1.06
C GLY A 191 34.05 39.13 0.15
N ASN A 192 33.37 40.12 -0.44
CA ASN A 192 33.99 41.15 -1.27
C ASN A 192 35.01 41.99 -0.48
N TYR A 193 34.68 42.35 0.77
CA TYR A 193 35.61 43.07 1.64
C TYR A 193 36.88 42.24 1.93
N LEU A 194 36.72 40.99 2.34
CA LEU A 194 37.84 40.10 2.68
C LEU A 194 38.74 39.78 1.48
N ASN A 195 38.14 39.68 0.29
CA ASN A 195 38.85 39.40 -0.96
C ASN A 195 39.28 40.69 -1.70
N GLY A 196 39.22 41.85 -1.05
CA GLY A 196 39.60 43.14 -1.64
C GLY A 196 40.99 43.09 -2.26
N GLY A 197 41.12 43.59 -3.49
CA GLY A 197 42.38 43.57 -4.25
C GLY A 197 42.65 42.26 -5.00
N THR A 198 41.79 41.26 -4.87
CA THR A 198 41.82 40.04 -5.69
C THR A 198 40.73 40.08 -6.77
N LYS A 199 40.80 39.14 -7.72
CA LYS A 199 39.74 38.92 -8.72
C LYS A 199 38.37 38.61 -8.11
N ASP A 200 38.35 38.08 -6.88
CA ASP A 200 37.12 37.66 -6.18
C ASP A 200 36.60 38.74 -5.22
N GLY A 201 37.23 39.93 -5.17
CA GLY A 201 36.85 41.06 -4.30
C GLY A 201 35.78 42.00 -4.88
N ARG A 202 35.27 41.70 -6.08
CA ARG A 202 34.24 42.49 -6.78
C ARG A 202 33.19 41.57 -7.42
N ALA A 203 32.74 40.58 -6.67
CA ALA A 203 31.75 39.62 -7.14
C ALA A 203 30.32 40.19 -7.04
N ASP A 204 29.49 39.88 -8.02
CA ASP A 204 28.05 40.19 -8.02
C ASP A 204 27.20 39.07 -7.37
N GLY A 205 27.83 37.94 -7.05
CA GLY A 205 27.19 36.79 -6.44
C GLY A 205 28.19 35.69 -6.12
N PHE A 206 27.72 34.64 -5.45
CA PHE A 206 28.54 33.49 -5.10
C PHE A 206 27.74 32.19 -5.27
N GLN A 207 28.45 31.09 -5.49
CA GLN A 207 27.84 29.77 -5.55
C GLN A 207 27.40 29.31 -4.16
N LEU A 208 26.18 28.79 -4.02
CA LEU A 208 25.65 28.28 -2.74
C LEU A 208 26.50 27.16 -2.12
N GLY A 209 27.36 26.51 -2.91
CA GLY A 209 28.38 25.57 -2.42
C GLY A 209 29.26 26.16 -1.32
N LEU A 210 29.50 27.47 -1.33
CA LEU A 210 30.27 28.19 -0.32
C LEU A 210 29.62 28.17 1.08
N LEU A 211 28.30 27.92 1.17
CA LEU A 211 27.57 27.80 2.44
C LEU A 211 27.52 26.36 2.97
N LYS A 212 28.01 25.38 2.21
CA LYS A 212 28.09 23.98 2.63
C LYS A 212 29.28 23.76 3.57
N ALA A 213 29.32 22.57 4.16
CA ALA A 213 30.51 22.11 4.89
C ALA A 213 31.75 22.16 3.97
N GLY A 214 32.88 22.64 4.48
CA GLY A 214 34.08 22.98 3.73
C GLY A 214 34.10 24.42 3.18
N GLY A 215 33.06 25.22 3.42
CA GLY A 215 32.91 26.56 2.87
C GLY A 215 33.39 27.67 3.81
N ILE A 216 32.56 28.71 4.00
CA ILE A 216 32.90 29.87 4.84
C ILE A 216 33.30 29.51 6.27
N GLU A 217 32.87 28.38 6.82
CA GLU A 217 33.30 27.99 8.16
C GLU A 217 34.76 27.52 8.24
N THR A 218 35.48 27.39 7.12
CA THR A 218 36.92 27.09 7.14
C THR A 218 37.76 28.32 7.51
N VAL A 219 37.24 29.51 7.27
CA VAL A 219 37.89 30.78 7.62
C VAL A 219 37.75 31.04 9.11
N ARG A 220 38.85 31.01 9.86
CA ARG A 220 38.93 31.20 11.31
C ARG A 220 39.29 32.66 11.65
N ASP A 221 38.88 33.11 12.84
CA ASP A 221 39.42 34.36 13.38
C ASP A 221 40.85 34.16 13.92
N ASN A 222 41.58 35.25 14.12
CA ASN A 222 42.97 35.22 14.57
C ASN A 222 43.15 34.66 15.99
N GLN A 223 42.08 34.64 16.79
CA GLN A 223 42.09 34.17 18.18
C GLN A 223 41.60 32.72 18.30
N SER A 224 41.26 32.08 17.18
CA SER A 224 40.61 30.76 17.09
C SER A 224 39.35 30.62 17.98
N THR A 225 38.66 31.72 18.27
CA THR A 225 37.43 31.75 19.08
C THR A 225 36.18 31.43 18.27
N GLY A 226 36.27 31.51 16.94
CA GLY A 226 35.16 31.38 16.02
C GLY A 226 35.59 31.29 14.56
N ASN A 227 34.60 31.42 13.68
CA ASN A 227 34.79 31.36 12.23
C ASN A 227 33.87 32.33 11.51
N LEU A 228 34.11 32.52 10.22
CA LEU A 228 33.39 33.48 9.40
C LEU A 228 31.88 33.19 9.38
N ARG A 229 31.46 31.92 9.37
CA ARG A 229 30.03 31.55 9.50
C ARG A 229 29.40 32.12 10.77
N ARG A 230 30.06 31.94 11.92
CA ARG A 230 29.58 32.46 13.21
C ARG A 230 29.52 33.99 13.18
N PHE A 231 30.57 34.64 12.69
CA PHE A 231 30.63 36.09 12.56
C PHE A 231 29.49 36.66 11.70
N VAL A 232 29.28 36.11 10.51
CA VAL A 232 28.20 36.51 9.58
C VAL A 232 26.83 36.36 10.24
N ILE A 233 26.57 35.21 10.87
CA ILE A 233 25.27 34.95 11.52
C ILE A 233 25.06 35.90 12.69
N SER A 234 26.04 36.07 13.57
CA SER A 234 25.96 37.00 14.70
C SER A 234 25.71 38.43 14.23
N MET A 235 26.49 38.91 13.26
CA MET A 235 26.30 40.26 12.71
C MET A 235 24.90 40.44 12.12
N TRP A 236 24.43 39.47 11.35
CA TRP A 236 23.11 39.57 10.73
C TRP A 236 21.98 39.51 11.77
N LEU A 237 22.10 38.66 12.80
CA LEU A 237 21.15 38.64 13.92
C LEU A 237 21.10 39.97 14.67
N ASP A 238 22.27 40.58 14.92
CA ASP A 238 22.38 41.83 15.68
C ASP A 238 21.91 43.04 14.87
N LYS A 239 22.28 43.11 13.58
CA LYS A 239 22.00 44.27 12.72
C LYS A 239 20.69 44.16 11.95
N CYS A 240 20.21 42.95 11.68
CA CYS A 240 19.03 42.68 10.86
C CYS A 240 18.00 41.80 11.60
N ARG A 241 17.85 41.97 12.92
CA ARG A 241 17.01 41.12 13.80
C ARG A 241 15.60 40.82 13.26
N LYS A 242 14.91 41.82 12.69
CA LYS A 242 13.56 41.64 12.12
C LYS A 242 13.59 40.72 10.90
N GLY A 243 14.54 40.92 9.98
CA GLY A 243 14.75 40.04 8.83
C GLY A 243 15.11 38.63 9.27
N ALA A 244 15.94 38.50 10.31
CA ALA A 244 16.30 37.20 10.85
C ALA A 244 15.13 36.43 11.47
N ALA A 245 14.29 37.10 12.25
CA ALA A 245 13.07 36.49 12.78
C ALA A 245 12.13 36.06 11.64
N SER A 246 11.93 36.92 10.63
CA SER A 246 11.10 36.59 9.45
C SER A 246 11.65 35.38 8.71
N LEU A 247 12.94 35.33 8.40
CA LEU A 247 13.53 34.23 7.65
C LEU A 247 13.38 32.88 8.37
N LEU A 248 13.49 32.85 9.69
CA LEU A 248 13.27 31.62 10.47
C LEU A 248 11.83 31.13 10.40
N VAL A 249 10.86 32.05 10.36
CA VAL A 249 9.45 31.72 10.15
C VAL A 249 9.23 31.22 8.73
N ASP A 250 9.76 31.94 7.74
CA ASP A 250 9.59 31.64 6.32
C ASP A 250 10.22 30.30 5.94
N LEU A 251 11.40 29.97 6.48
CA LEU A 251 12.09 28.70 6.23
C LEU A 251 11.58 27.55 7.10
N ARG A 252 10.70 27.79 8.08
CA ARG A 252 10.22 26.75 9.00
C ARG A 252 9.71 25.50 8.27
N PRO A 253 8.88 25.58 7.20
CA PRO A 253 8.41 24.40 6.49
C PRO A 253 9.55 23.58 5.88
N ALA A 254 10.52 24.25 5.24
CA ALA A 254 11.69 23.58 4.67
C ALA A 254 12.57 22.93 5.76
N LEU A 255 12.69 23.56 6.93
CA LEU A 255 13.45 23.02 8.06
C LEU A 255 12.85 21.75 8.65
N LYS A 256 11.53 21.51 8.51
CA LYS A 256 10.91 20.24 8.93
C LYS A 256 11.43 19.03 8.14
N ASN A 257 11.91 19.24 6.92
CA ASN A 257 12.50 18.20 6.08
C ASN A 257 13.98 17.96 6.39
N VAL A 258 14.59 18.79 7.24
CA VAL A 258 15.98 18.62 7.66
C VAL A 258 16.00 17.82 8.95
N LYS A 259 16.31 16.52 8.85
CA LYS A 259 16.67 15.73 10.03
C LYS A 259 18.09 16.10 10.46
N ARG A 260 18.27 16.39 11.75
CA ARG A 260 19.58 16.50 12.36
C ARG A 260 19.55 15.80 13.71
N THR A 261 20.54 14.96 13.95
CA THR A 261 20.71 14.28 15.22
C THR A 261 21.79 15.01 16.02
N LEU A 262 21.54 15.26 17.30
CA LEU A 262 22.57 15.77 18.21
C LEU A 262 23.29 14.57 18.82
N GLU A 263 24.56 14.42 18.50
CA GLU A 263 25.43 13.39 19.08
C GLU A 263 26.33 14.01 20.15
N THR A 264 26.48 13.33 21.28
CA THR A 264 27.44 13.69 22.32
C THR A 264 28.84 13.26 21.88
N CYS A 265 29.74 14.22 21.69
CA CYS A 265 31.15 13.95 21.44
C CYS A 265 31.88 13.64 22.74
N ASN A 266 33.00 12.89 22.64
CA ASN A 266 33.91 12.66 23.76
C ASN A 266 34.34 14.02 24.35
N GLY A 267 33.95 14.29 25.59
CA GLY A 267 34.13 15.59 26.26
C GLY A 267 32.84 16.37 26.53
N GLY A 268 31.65 15.81 26.27
CA GLY A 268 30.36 16.40 26.67
C GLY A 268 29.82 17.50 25.74
N SER A 269 30.56 17.84 24.67
CA SER A 269 30.08 18.76 23.65
C SER A 269 29.08 18.08 22.72
N LEU A 270 27.98 18.75 22.39
CA LEU A 270 27.01 18.26 21.40
C LEU A 270 27.45 18.65 19.99
N ARG A 271 27.37 17.71 19.04
CA ARG A 271 27.61 17.94 17.62
C ARG A 271 26.37 17.57 16.81
N LEU A 272 25.99 18.46 15.89
CA LEU A 272 24.93 18.19 14.93
C LEU A 272 25.45 17.26 13.82
N GLN A 273 24.90 16.06 13.75
CA GLN A 273 25.05 15.12 12.65
C GLN A 273 23.89 15.32 11.65
N LYS A 274 24.21 15.23 10.36
CA LYS A 274 23.23 15.29 9.27
C LYS A 274 22.57 13.93 9.09
#